data_AF-A0A932UA15-F1
#
_entry.id   AF-A0A932UA15-F1
#
_cell.length_a   1.000
_cell.length_b   1.000
_cell.length_c   1.000
_cell.angle_alpha   90.00
_cell.angle_beta   90.00
_cell.angle_gamma   90.00
#
_symmetry.space_group_name_H-M   'P 1'
#
loop_
_entity.id
_entity.type
_entity.pdbx_description
1 polymer ?
#
loop_
_entity_poly.entity_id
_entity_poly.type
_entity_poly.pdbx_seq_one_letter_code
_entity_poly.pdbx_strand_id
1 'polypeptide(L)'
;MDTIVSLCKRRGYVYPSSEIYGGIGGFWDFGPLGVELKRNIKDSWWRSVVTRRDDVVGLDASIVMHPKIWQASGHVDEFTDPMVDCKQCKRRHRADDISGTRCPDCGGELTEARRFNLMFRTFIGPVEDDSATAYLRPETAQAIFVQFKNVATTSRKRLPFGIAQMGKSFRNEITPGRFLYRVREFEQMELEYFVKPGTDDHWFQYWVEERVNWYKRLGLKDENLNLFEVPEGERAHYSKRTIDLMFRFPFGWAELEGIANRTNYDLGRHAKFSGESLEYVDDEAKERYFPYVIEPSAGVDRSFFAFLLNSYDEEPDK
;
A
#
# COMPACT_ATOMS: atom_id res chain seq x y z
N MET A 1 -0.62 -16.38 17.09
CA MET A 1 0.36 -15.66 16.24
C MET A 1 1.68 -16.40 16.24
N ASP A 2 2.26 -16.67 17.41
CA ASP A 2 3.59 -17.28 17.57
C ASP A 2 3.74 -18.63 16.87
N THR A 3 2.69 -19.46 16.87
CA THR A 3 2.65 -20.73 16.14
C THR A 3 2.95 -20.55 14.65
N ILE A 4 2.33 -19.56 14.01
CA ILE A 4 2.50 -19.28 12.57
C ILE A 4 3.88 -18.69 12.29
N VAL A 5 4.35 -17.76 13.12
CA VAL A 5 5.69 -17.17 12.99
C VAL A 5 6.76 -18.26 13.12
N SER A 6 6.60 -19.16 14.11
CA SER A 6 7.48 -20.31 14.30
C SER A 6 7.43 -21.27 13.10
N LEU A 7 6.25 -21.58 12.58
CA LEU A 7 6.09 -22.42 11.39
C LEU A 7 6.79 -21.80 10.18
N CYS A 8 6.59 -20.50 9.93
CA CYS A 8 7.21 -19.78 8.83
C CYS A 8 8.74 -19.93 8.85
N LYS A 9 9.34 -19.72 10.02
CA LYS A 9 10.79 -19.86 10.19
C LYS A 9 11.24 -21.30 10.00
N ARG A 10 10.60 -22.28 10.67
CA ARG A 10 10.99 -23.70 10.62
C ARG A 10 10.86 -24.32 9.22
N ARG A 11 9.88 -23.87 8.44
CA ARG A 11 9.58 -24.42 7.10
C ARG A 11 10.20 -23.61 5.96
N GLY A 12 10.88 -22.50 6.25
CA GLY A 12 11.54 -21.68 5.24
C GLY A 12 10.60 -20.83 4.39
N TYR A 13 9.58 -20.27 5.02
CA TYR A 13 8.74 -19.23 4.43
C TYR A 13 9.29 -17.84 4.69
N VAL A 14 9.52 -17.47 5.96
CA VAL A 14 9.91 -16.11 6.34
C VAL A 14 10.92 -16.14 7.48
N TYR A 15 11.95 -15.31 7.37
CA TYR A 15 13.00 -15.13 8.37
C TYR A 15 13.07 -13.67 8.83
N PRO A 16 13.40 -13.40 10.10
CA PRO A 16 13.81 -12.06 10.51
C PRO A 16 14.99 -11.60 9.67
N SER A 17 14.90 -10.43 9.03
CA SER A 17 16.02 -9.95 8.22
C SER A 17 17.21 -9.61 9.11
N SER A 18 18.42 -9.94 8.65
CA SER A 18 19.67 -9.75 9.40
C SER A 18 19.74 -10.47 10.75
N GLU A 19 19.09 -11.63 10.88
CA GLU A 19 18.94 -12.36 12.15
C GLU A 19 20.26 -12.61 12.90
N ILE A 20 21.34 -13.01 12.20
CA ILE A 20 22.64 -13.28 12.83
C ILE A 20 23.31 -12.04 13.45
N TYR A 21 22.84 -10.84 13.09
CA TYR A 21 23.28 -9.56 13.64
C TYR A 21 22.30 -8.98 14.69
N GLY A 22 21.35 -9.79 15.17
CA GLY A 22 20.31 -9.37 16.11
C GLY A 22 19.00 -8.93 15.45
N GLY A 23 18.93 -8.99 14.12
CA GLY A 23 17.76 -8.59 13.34
C GLY A 23 17.58 -7.09 13.22
N ILE A 24 16.76 -6.66 12.26
CA ILE A 24 16.35 -5.26 12.11
C ILE A 24 14.82 -5.17 12.09
N GLY A 25 14.26 -4.47 13.08
CA GLY A 25 12.82 -4.42 13.31
C GLY A 25 12.04 -3.90 12.11
N GLY A 26 11.03 -4.66 11.68
CA GLY A 26 10.16 -4.30 10.56
C GLY A 26 10.68 -4.75 9.18
N PHE A 27 11.75 -5.54 9.09
CA PHE A 27 12.22 -6.11 7.83
C PHE A 27 12.27 -7.64 7.92
N TRP A 28 11.91 -8.30 6.83
CA TRP A 28 11.77 -9.75 6.76
C TRP A 28 12.28 -10.29 5.43
N ASP A 29 12.93 -11.44 5.47
CA ASP A 29 13.44 -12.12 4.28
C ASP A 29 12.53 -13.32 3.96
N PHE A 30 12.18 -13.51 2.69
CA PHE A 30 11.36 -14.65 2.24
C PHE A 30 12.27 -15.82 1.85
N GLY A 31 12.13 -16.94 2.55
CA GLY A 31 12.90 -18.18 2.33
C GLY A 31 12.44 -18.97 1.10
N PRO A 32 12.97 -20.19 0.87
CA PRO A 32 12.70 -20.97 -0.34
C PRO A 32 11.21 -21.23 -0.63
N LEU A 33 10.39 -21.55 0.38
CA LEU A 33 8.94 -21.73 0.17
C LEU A 33 8.21 -20.38 0.14
N GLY A 34 8.75 -19.38 0.85
CA GLY A 34 8.18 -18.04 0.91
C GLY A 34 8.25 -17.33 -0.43
N VAL A 35 9.39 -17.40 -1.11
CA VAL A 35 9.57 -16.77 -2.42
C VAL A 35 8.64 -17.38 -3.47
N GLU A 36 8.45 -18.70 -3.47
CA GLU A 36 7.52 -19.38 -4.38
C GLU A 36 6.07 -18.97 -4.13
N LEU A 37 5.62 -18.97 -2.86
CA LEU A 37 4.27 -18.52 -2.53
C LEU A 37 4.07 -17.03 -2.87
N LYS A 38 5.03 -16.17 -2.53
CA LYS A 38 4.96 -14.73 -2.84
C LYS A 38 4.89 -14.48 -4.34
N ARG A 39 5.71 -15.19 -5.13
CA ARG A 39 5.68 -15.13 -6.59
C ARG A 39 4.34 -15.60 -7.15
N ASN A 40 3.81 -16.74 -6.67
CA ASN A 40 2.54 -17.27 -7.14
C ASN A 40 1.37 -16.30 -6.89
N ILE A 41 1.37 -15.61 -5.74
CA ILE A 41 0.38 -14.56 -5.44
C ILE A 41 0.48 -13.41 -6.45
N LYS A 42 1.69 -12.90 -6.69
CA LYS A 42 1.95 -11.80 -7.63
C LYS A 42 1.58 -12.20 -9.07
N ASP A 43 1.97 -13.38 -9.51
CA ASP A 43 1.68 -13.89 -10.85
C ASP A 43 0.17 -14.11 -11.05
N SER A 44 -0.53 -14.62 -10.03
CA SER A 44 -1.99 -14.75 -10.04
C SER A 44 -2.70 -13.40 -10.15
N TRP A 45 -2.22 -12.40 -9.39
CA TRP A 45 -2.76 -11.05 -9.44
C TRP A 45 -2.52 -10.40 -10.80
N TRP A 46 -1.27 -10.42 -11.29
CA TRP A 46 -0.91 -9.88 -12.60
C TRP A 46 -1.69 -10.54 -13.72
N ARG A 47 -1.91 -11.86 -13.63
CA ARG A 47 -2.73 -12.57 -14.59
C ARG A 47 -4.16 -12.07 -14.62
N SER A 48 -4.76 -11.84 -13.44
CA SER A 48 -6.15 -11.41 -13.27
C SER A 48 -6.38 -9.95 -13.63
N VAL A 49 -5.46 -9.07 -13.23
CA VAL A 49 -5.61 -7.61 -13.35
C VAL A 49 -5.02 -7.09 -14.66
N VAL A 50 -4.03 -7.77 -15.25
CA VAL A 50 -3.38 -7.30 -16.49
C VAL A 50 -3.64 -8.25 -17.64
N THR A 51 -3.07 -9.46 -17.62
CA THR A 51 -2.98 -10.27 -18.85
C THR A 51 -4.30 -10.87 -19.35
N ARG A 52 -5.32 -10.95 -18.48
CA ARG A 52 -6.67 -11.41 -18.84
C ARG A 52 -7.63 -10.27 -19.19
N ARG A 53 -7.13 -9.03 -19.22
CA ARG A 53 -7.92 -7.84 -19.44
C ARG A 53 -7.43 -7.11 -20.68
N ASP A 54 -8.36 -6.55 -21.42
CA ASP A 54 -8.05 -5.70 -22.58
C ASP A 54 -7.99 -4.21 -22.21
N ASP A 55 -8.34 -3.85 -20.98
CA ASP A 55 -8.46 -2.48 -20.49
C ASP A 55 -7.37 -2.10 -19.47
N VAL A 56 -6.43 -2.99 -19.14
CA VAL A 56 -5.33 -2.69 -18.20
C VAL A 56 -3.97 -2.99 -18.82
N VAL A 57 -3.00 -2.12 -18.57
CA VAL A 57 -1.60 -2.30 -18.99
C VAL A 57 -0.66 -2.26 -17.79
N GLY A 58 0.54 -2.82 -17.94
CA GLY A 58 1.53 -2.89 -16.88
C GLY A 58 2.51 -1.71 -16.87
N LEU A 59 3.00 -1.37 -15.67
CA LEU A 59 4.12 -0.46 -15.43
C LEU A 59 5.08 -1.07 -14.39
N ASP A 60 6.37 -0.78 -14.51
CA ASP A 60 7.36 -1.00 -13.46
C ASP A 60 8.26 0.25 -13.37
N ALA A 61 8.06 1.04 -12.31
CA ALA A 61 8.76 2.28 -12.10
C ALA A 61 9.81 2.19 -10.99
N SER A 62 10.75 3.14 -11.02
CA SER A 62 11.81 3.25 -10.01
C SER A 62 11.26 3.48 -8.60
N ILE A 63 12.02 3.02 -7.59
CA ILE A 63 11.75 3.27 -6.17
C ILE A 63 12.09 4.71 -5.80
N VAL A 64 13.24 5.19 -6.28
CA VAL A 64 13.69 6.57 -6.07
C VAL A 64 13.13 7.43 -7.20
N MET A 65 12.47 8.51 -6.82
CA MET A 65 11.81 9.45 -7.73
C MET A 65 12.15 10.89 -7.33
N HIS A 66 11.89 11.82 -8.26
CA HIS A 66 12.17 13.24 -8.03
C HIS A 66 11.39 13.77 -6.80
N PRO A 67 12.02 14.48 -5.85
CA PRO A 67 11.41 14.93 -4.59
C PRO A 67 10.09 15.70 -4.74
N LYS A 68 9.99 16.53 -5.78
CA LYS A 68 8.78 17.28 -6.12
C LYS A 68 7.53 16.40 -6.29
N ILE A 69 7.66 15.12 -6.65
CA ILE A 69 6.52 14.20 -6.75
C ILE A 69 5.86 13.98 -5.38
N TRP A 70 6.67 13.90 -4.33
CA TRP A 70 6.22 13.72 -2.96
C TRP A 70 5.68 15.01 -2.33
N GLN A 71 6.15 16.17 -2.81
CA GLN A 71 5.56 17.46 -2.47
C GLN A 71 4.20 17.65 -3.17
N ALA A 72 4.14 17.34 -4.47
CA ALA A 72 2.92 17.44 -5.27
C ALA A 72 1.82 16.53 -4.73
N SER A 73 2.15 15.31 -4.30
CA SER A 73 1.18 14.39 -3.71
C SER A 73 0.84 14.67 -2.24
N GLY A 74 1.53 15.61 -1.58
CA GLY A 74 1.30 15.96 -0.18
C GLY A 74 2.06 15.09 0.82
N HIS A 75 2.76 14.04 0.38
CA HIS A 75 3.45 13.11 1.27
C HIS A 75 4.54 13.73 2.15
N VAL A 76 5.23 14.77 1.65
CA VAL A 76 6.26 15.47 2.45
C VAL A 76 5.64 16.16 3.68
N ASP A 77 4.41 16.66 3.55
CA ASP A 77 3.77 17.48 4.59
C ASP A 77 2.79 16.66 5.45
N GLU A 78 2.05 15.72 4.83
CA GLU A 78 0.87 15.09 5.42
C GLU A 78 1.08 13.62 5.79
N PHE A 79 2.09 12.93 5.25
CA PHE A 79 2.35 11.51 5.51
C PHE A 79 3.04 11.28 6.87
N THR A 80 2.32 11.63 7.94
CA THR A 80 2.84 11.69 9.31
C THR A 80 1.99 10.94 10.32
N ASP A 81 2.66 10.27 11.26
CA ASP A 81 2.02 9.69 12.44
C ASP A 81 2.30 10.52 13.70
N PRO A 82 1.39 10.52 14.68
CA PRO A 82 1.69 11.08 16.00
C PRO A 82 2.66 10.16 16.74
N MET A 83 3.80 10.70 17.15
CA MET A 83 4.85 9.98 17.86
C MET A 83 5.09 10.59 19.24
N VAL A 84 5.26 9.71 20.23
CA VAL A 84 5.68 10.06 21.59
C VAL A 84 6.95 9.30 21.96
N ASP A 85 7.82 9.92 22.76
CA ASP A 85 9.01 9.28 23.31
C ASP A 85 8.80 9.02 24.81
N CYS A 86 9.25 7.86 25.32
CA CYS A 86 9.34 7.67 26.76
C CYS A 86 10.53 8.45 27.32
N LYS A 87 10.29 9.31 28.32
CA LYS A 87 11.34 10.11 28.95
C LYS A 87 12.39 9.24 29.68
N GLN A 88 12.01 8.04 30.12
CA GLN A 88 12.86 7.11 30.85
C GLN A 88 13.62 6.16 29.92
N CYS A 89 12.93 5.27 29.18
CA CYS A 89 13.59 4.25 28.37
C CYS A 89 13.94 4.69 26.94
N LYS A 90 13.56 5.92 26.55
CA LYS A 90 13.80 6.53 25.23
C LYS A 90 13.19 5.78 24.04
N ARG A 91 12.33 4.79 24.29
CA ARG A 91 11.56 4.11 23.25
C ARG A 91 10.53 5.06 22.66
N ARG A 92 10.29 4.87 21.36
CA ARG A 92 9.33 5.63 20.57
C ARG A 92 8.09 4.78 20.37
N HIS A 93 6.94 5.42 20.45
CA HIS A 93 5.65 4.77 20.26
C HIS A 93 4.79 5.66 19.38
N ARG A 94 3.91 5.05 18.58
CA ARG A 94 2.82 5.78 17.95
C ARG A 94 1.80 6.12 19.03
N ALA A 95 1.37 7.37 19.10
CA ALA A 95 0.48 7.84 20.15
C ALA A 95 -0.88 7.12 20.12
N ASP A 96 -1.38 6.85 18.92
CA ASP A 96 -2.67 6.17 18.70
C ASP A 96 -2.70 4.73 19.22
N ASP A 97 -1.52 4.10 19.37
CA ASP A 97 -1.39 2.72 19.86
C ASP A 97 -1.37 2.64 21.39
N ILE A 98 -1.31 3.77 22.10
CA ILE A 98 -1.17 3.81 23.56
C ILE A 98 -2.48 4.23 24.21
N SER A 99 -3.04 3.34 25.04
CA SER A 99 -4.13 3.68 25.95
C SER A 99 -3.58 4.34 27.22
N GLY A 100 -3.36 5.66 27.18
CA GLY A 100 -3.00 6.46 28.37
C GLY A 100 -1.73 7.32 28.22
N THR A 101 -1.23 7.85 29.34
CA THR A 101 -0.12 8.83 29.38
C THR A 101 1.21 8.24 29.83
N ARG A 102 1.28 6.91 30.02
CA ARG A 102 2.46 6.20 30.52
C ARG A 102 3.00 5.25 29.46
N CYS A 103 4.32 5.10 29.45
CA CYS A 103 5.01 4.19 28.54
C CYS A 103 4.58 2.75 28.84
N PRO A 104 4.12 1.99 27.82
CA PRO A 104 3.66 0.62 28.01
C PRO A 104 4.78 -0.34 28.43
N ASP A 105 6.04 -0.01 28.14
CA ASP A 105 7.18 -0.88 28.40
C ASP A 105 7.78 -0.73 29.81
N CYS A 106 7.75 0.47 30.39
CA CYS A 106 8.40 0.73 31.68
C CYS A 106 7.59 1.60 32.65
N GLY A 107 6.38 2.02 32.29
CA GLY A 107 5.54 2.91 33.12
C GLY A 107 6.03 4.36 33.20
N GLY A 108 7.09 4.72 32.46
CA GLY A 108 7.65 6.07 32.45
C GLY A 108 6.72 7.12 31.84
N GLU A 109 6.98 8.38 32.11
CA GLU A 109 6.24 9.49 31.50
C GLU A 109 6.57 9.62 30.00
N LEU A 110 5.54 9.92 29.19
CA LEU A 110 5.66 10.17 27.76
C LEU A 110 5.84 11.66 27.46
N THR A 111 6.50 12.01 26.35
CA THR A 111 6.52 13.38 25.83
C THR A 111 5.17 13.76 25.24
N GLU A 112 5.00 15.06 24.93
CA GLU A 112 3.93 15.48 24.03
C GLU A 112 4.08 14.82 22.66
N ALA A 113 2.94 14.58 22.01
CA ALA A 113 2.91 13.97 20.69
C ALA A 113 3.41 14.98 19.65
N ARG A 114 4.34 14.54 18.79
CA ARG A 114 4.79 15.30 17.62
C ARG A 114 4.51 14.54 16.33
N ARG A 115 4.33 15.26 15.23
CA ARG A 115 4.17 14.65 13.90
C ARG A 115 5.51 14.12 13.40
N PHE A 116 5.53 12.86 12.98
CA PHE A 116 6.71 12.19 12.44
C PHE A 116 6.41 11.72 11.02
N ASN A 117 7.16 12.24 10.04
CA ASN A 117 7.00 11.83 8.64
C ASN A 117 7.50 10.39 8.43
N LEU A 118 6.66 9.58 7.80
CA LEU A 118 6.89 8.15 7.60
C LEU A 118 7.67 7.83 6.32
N MET A 119 8.15 8.81 5.56
CA MET A 119 8.98 8.55 4.39
C MET A 119 10.42 8.26 4.79
N PHE A 120 11.04 7.26 4.15
CA PHE A 120 12.48 7.09 4.22
C PHE A 120 13.18 8.13 3.35
N ARG A 121 14.05 8.92 3.97
CA ARG A 121 14.89 9.92 3.30
C ARG A 121 16.25 9.30 2.95
N THR A 122 16.75 9.65 1.76
CA THR A 122 18.10 9.31 1.28
C THR A 122 18.69 10.52 0.55
N PHE A 123 19.93 10.41 0.08
CA PHE A 123 20.60 11.43 -0.72
C PHE A 123 21.04 10.85 -2.06
N ILE A 124 20.99 11.65 -3.13
CA ILE A 124 21.47 11.31 -4.47
C ILE A 124 22.80 12.04 -4.70
N GLY A 125 23.85 11.27 -4.96
CA GLY A 125 25.17 11.80 -5.29
C GLY A 125 26.13 11.80 -4.09
N PRO A 126 27.33 12.37 -4.27
CA PRO A 126 28.42 12.25 -3.30
C PRO A 126 28.31 13.21 -2.11
N VAL A 127 27.40 14.20 -2.16
CA VAL A 127 27.23 15.21 -1.11
C VAL A 127 25.87 15.00 -0.46
N GLU A 128 25.87 14.77 0.86
CA GLU A 128 24.66 14.61 1.66
C GLU A 128 24.17 15.98 2.15
N ASP A 129 23.60 16.76 1.23
CA ASP A 129 22.95 18.03 1.55
C ASP A 129 21.46 18.05 1.18
N ASP A 130 20.76 19.13 1.58
CA ASP A 130 19.32 19.24 1.34
C ASP A 130 18.96 19.23 -0.15
N SER A 131 19.84 19.69 -1.04
CA SER A 131 19.63 19.71 -2.48
C SER A 131 19.73 18.32 -3.11
N ALA A 132 20.50 17.43 -2.48
CA ALA A 132 20.63 16.02 -2.86
C ALA A 132 19.51 15.12 -2.29
N THR A 133 18.60 15.66 -1.48
CA THR A 133 17.55 14.87 -0.83
C THR A 133 16.70 14.11 -1.83
N ALA A 134 16.49 12.82 -1.57
CA ALA A 134 15.51 11.98 -2.24
C ALA A 134 14.81 11.07 -1.23
N TYR A 135 13.87 10.27 -1.72
CA TYR A 135 13.08 9.41 -0.88
C TYR A 135 12.94 8.03 -1.49
N LEU A 136 12.82 7.02 -0.63
CA LEU A 136 12.27 5.73 -1.04
C LEU A 136 10.75 5.86 -1.05
N ARG A 137 10.11 5.50 -2.16
CA ARG A 137 8.66 5.69 -2.32
C ARG A 137 7.85 5.00 -1.20
N PRO A 138 6.86 5.69 -0.59
CA PRO A 138 5.99 5.12 0.44
C PRO A 138 4.79 4.34 -0.11
N GLU A 139 4.55 4.49 -1.41
CA GLU A 139 3.53 3.81 -2.22
C GLU A 139 3.98 3.71 -3.68
N THR A 140 3.31 2.91 -4.51
CA THR A 140 3.68 2.73 -5.92
C THR A 140 2.85 3.61 -6.88
N ALA A 141 1.65 4.02 -6.47
CA ALA A 141 0.68 4.81 -7.22
C ALA A 141 1.26 6.09 -7.89
N GLN A 142 2.10 6.85 -7.19
CA GLN A 142 2.63 8.12 -7.69
C GLN A 142 3.37 7.99 -9.03
N ALA A 143 4.05 6.87 -9.25
CA ALA A 143 4.72 6.61 -10.51
C ALA A 143 3.76 6.40 -11.68
N ILE A 144 2.61 5.79 -11.41
CA ILE A 144 1.55 5.56 -12.40
C ILE A 144 0.98 6.90 -12.85
N PHE A 145 0.67 7.81 -11.92
CA PHE A 145 0.13 9.13 -12.24
C PHE A 145 1.05 9.96 -13.13
N VAL A 146 2.35 10.02 -12.80
CA VAL A 146 3.32 10.79 -13.60
C VAL A 146 3.61 10.15 -14.97
N GLN A 147 3.34 8.85 -15.13
CA GLN A 147 3.48 8.13 -16.40
C GLN A 147 2.18 8.06 -17.21
N PHE A 148 1.06 8.59 -16.70
CA PHE A 148 -0.27 8.51 -17.32
C PHE A 148 -0.24 8.86 -18.81
N LYS A 149 0.33 10.02 -19.17
CA LYS A 149 0.40 10.47 -20.58
C LYS A 149 1.25 9.55 -21.46
N ASN A 150 2.41 9.11 -20.97
CA ASN A 150 3.30 8.23 -21.72
C ASN A 150 2.62 6.90 -21.99
N VAL A 151 1.97 6.33 -20.98
CA VAL A 151 1.27 5.05 -21.09
C VAL A 151 0.02 5.17 -21.97
N ALA A 152 -0.82 6.18 -21.77
CA ALA A 152 -2.01 6.40 -22.59
C ALA A 152 -1.65 6.54 -24.08
N THR A 153 -0.59 7.31 -24.38
CA THR A 153 -0.13 7.55 -25.76
C THR A 153 0.40 6.28 -26.42
N THR A 154 1.26 5.53 -25.72
CA THR A 154 1.95 4.37 -26.29
C THR A 154 1.08 3.12 -26.35
N SER A 155 0.20 2.91 -25.37
CA SER A 155 -0.72 1.79 -25.33
C SER A 155 -1.98 2.00 -26.18
N ARG A 156 -2.24 3.23 -26.62
CA ARG A 156 -3.43 3.63 -27.39
C ARG A 156 -4.76 3.25 -26.72
N LYS A 157 -4.77 3.16 -25.39
CA LYS A 157 -5.98 2.90 -24.61
C LYS A 157 -6.85 4.15 -24.58
N ARG A 158 -8.16 3.94 -24.61
CA ARG A 158 -9.18 4.98 -24.37
C ARG A 158 -9.80 4.73 -23.01
N LEU A 159 -10.35 5.77 -22.40
CA LEU A 159 -11.09 5.59 -21.15
C LEU A 159 -12.33 4.70 -21.37
N PRO A 160 -12.67 3.84 -20.39
CA PRO A 160 -11.91 3.56 -19.19
C PRO A 160 -10.74 2.61 -19.46
N PHE A 161 -9.60 2.85 -18.79
CA PHE A 161 -8.47 1.93 -18.80
C PHE A 161 -7.65 2.06 -17.51
N GLY A 162 -6.87 1.04 -17.18
CA GLY A 162 -6.02 1.02 -16.01
C GLY A 162 -4.54 0.85 -16.30
N ILE A 163 -3.74 1.26 -15.32
CA ILE A 163 -2.31 0.99 -15.27
C ILE A 163 -2.03 0.28 -13.95
N ALA A 164 -1.51 -0.93 -14.05
CA ALA A 164 -1.19 -1.78 -12.91
C ALA A 164 0.31 -1.82 -12.66
N GLN A 165 0.70 -1.87 -11.39
CA GLN A 165 2.08 -1.99 -10.97
C GLN A 165 2.19 -2.91 -9.76
N MET A 166 3.28 -3.68 -9.71
CA MET A 166 3.72 -4.35 -8.49
C MET A 166 5.13 -3.89 -8.15
N GLY A 167 5.39 -3.62 -6.88
CA GLY A 167 6.75 -3.25 -6.49
C GLY A 167 6.89 -2.92 -5.03
N LYS A 168 8.14 -2.65 -4.62
CA LYS A 168 8.47 -2.30 -3.24
C LYS A 168 8.02 -0.90 -2.88
N SER A 169 7.63 -0.74 -1.62
CA SER A 169 7.34 0.52 -0.95
C SER A 169 7.90 0.50 0.47
N PHE A 170 8.17 1.69 1.00
CA PHE A 170 8.89 1.87 2.25
C PHE A 170 8.16 2.84 3.17
N ARG A 171 7.80 2.38 4.36
CA ARG A 171 7.21 3.23 5.40
C ARG A 171 8.10 3.17 6.64
N ASN A 172 8.60 4.30 7.09
CA ASN A 172 9.46 4.45 8.26
C ASN A 172 8.62 4.32 9.55
N GLU A 173 8.01 3.15 9.70
CA GLU A 173 7.07 2.84 10.75
C GLU A 173 7.70 3.02 12.13
N ILE A 174 6.98 3.72 13.03
CA ILE A 174 7.45 4.03 14.38
C ILE A 174 7.57 2.73 15.18
N THR A 175 6.50 1.92 15.15
CA THR A 175 6.40 0.68 15.94
C THR A 175 6.03 -0.49 15.02
N PRO A 176 7.01 -1.12 14.33
CA PRO A 176 6.75 -2.33 13.55
C PRO A 176 6.20 -3.45 14.45
N GLY A 177 5.33 -4.30 13.91
CA GLY A 177 4.69 -5.33 14.72
C GLY A 177 3.73 -6.22 13.94
N ARG A 178 3.10 -7.17 14.64
CA ARG A 178 2.11 -8.10 14.05
C ARG A 178 2.65 -8.83 12.80
N PHE A 179 3.92 -9.24 12.87
CA PHE A 179 4.62 -9.98 11.82
C PHE A 179 4.64 -9.22 10.47
N LEU A 180 4.14 -9.82 9.37
CA LEU A 180 4.11 -9.20 8.04
C LEU A 180 3.06 -8.09 7.87
N TYR A 181 2.21 -7.83 8.88
CA TYR A 181 1.15 -6.84 8.76
C TYR A 181 1.66 -5.39 8.84
N ARG A 182 2.64 -5.13 9.71
CA ARG A 182 3.19 -3.79 9.96
C ARG A 182 4.72 -3.83 9.90
N VAL A 183 5.23 -3.58 8.69
CA VAL A 183 6.64 -3.68 8.30
C VAL A 183 7.10 -2.37 7.67
N ARG A 184 8.42 -2.20 7.51
CA ARG A 184 9.04 -0.99 6.97
C ARG A 184 9.36 -1.08 5.48
N GLU A 185 9.55 -2.29 4.99
CA GLU A 185 9.71 -2.63 3.58
C GLU A 185 8.70 -3.71 3.23
N PHE A 186 7.93 -3.49 2.16
CA PHE A 186 6.91 -4.42 1.70
C PHE A 186 6.69 -4.23 0.20
N GLU A 187 5.92 -5.14 -0.41
CA GLU A 187 5.48 -5.01 -1.79
C GLU A 187 3.99 -4.77 -1.88
N GLN A 188 3.59 -3.96 -2.86
CA GLN A 188 2.18 -3.69 -3.17
C GLN A 188 1.83 -4.19 -4.57
N MET A 189 0.54 -4.40 -4.78
CA MET A 189 -0.09 -4.62 -6.08
C MET A 189 -1.17 -3.56 -6.21
N GLU A 190 -0.90 -2.55 -7.03
CA GLU A 190 -1.77 -1.37 -7.17
C GLU A 190 -2.23 -1.24 -8.61
N LEU A 191 -3.47 -0.78 -8.77
CA LEU A 191 -4.08 -0.47 -10.04
C LEU A 191 -4.66 0.94 -9.98
N GLU A 192 -4.24 1.81 -10.88
CA GLU A 192 -4.94 3.08 -11.11
C GLU A 192 -5.85 2.91 -12.32
N TYR A 193 -7.16 2.84 -12.09
CA TYR A 193 -8.15 2.69 -13.14
C TYR A 193 -8.80 4.03 -13.48
N PHE A 194 -8.42 4.58 -14.62
CA PHE A 194 -8.84 5.90 -15.09
C PHE A 194 -10.20 5.82 -15.77
N VAL A 195 -11.13 6.68 -15.34
CA VAL A 195 -12.52 6.68 -15.79
C VAL A 195 -13.02 8.09 -16.10
N LYS A 196 -14.07 8.19 -16.92
CA LYS A 196 -14.73 9.47 -17.19
C LYS A 196 -15.48 9.93 -15.94
N PRO A 197 -15.36 11.21 -15.49
CA PRO A 197 -16.16 11.74 -14.40
C PRO A 197 -17.66 11.49 -14.62
N GLY A 198 -18.37 11.03 -13.59
CA GLY A 198 -19.78 10.64 -13.68
C GLY A 198 -20.01 9.16 -13.98
N THR A 199 -18.96 8.40 -14.34
CA THR A 199 -19.01 6.92 -14.43
C THR A 199 -18.30 6.24 -13.27
N ASP A 200 -17.71 7.02 -12.37
CA ASP A 200 -16.81 6.55 -11.31
C ASP A 200 -17.50 5.67 -10.26
N ASP A 201 -18.75 5.93 -9.91
CA ASP A 201 -19.48 5.09 -8.94
C ASP A 201 -19.73 3.67 -9.46
N HIS A 202 -19.98 3.52 -10.76
CA HIS A 202 -20.12 2.21 -11.41
C HIS A 202 -18.79 1.43 -11.36
N TRP A 203 -17.70 2.08 -11.78
CA TRP A 203 -16.38 1.43 -11.81
C TRP A 203 -15.82 1.15 -10.42
N PHE A 204 -16.11 2.01 -9.44
CA PHE A 204 -15.81 1.76 -8.04
C PHE A 204 -16.45 0.45 -7.56
N GLN A 205 -17.76 0.31 -7.75
CA GLN A 205 -18.50 -0.89 -7.33
C GLN A 205 -18.00 -2.14 -8.06
N TYR A 206 -17.75 -2.04 -9.37
CA TYR A 206 -17.16 -3.12 -10.17
C TYR A 206 -15.84 -3.61 -9.57
N TRP A 207 -14.92 -2.70 -9.24
CA TRP A 207 -13.61 -3.08 -8.71
C TRP A 207 -13.71 -3.65 -7.30
N VAL A 208 -14.58 -3.12 -6.44
CA VAL A 208 -14.84 -3.73 -5.11
C VAL A 208 -15.23 -5.21 -5.27
N GLU A 209 -16.19 -5.51 -6.14
CA GLU A 209 -16.66 -6.88 -6.36
C GLU A 209 -15.58 -7.76 -7.00
N GLU A 210 -14.89 -7.27 -8.02
CA GLU A 210 -13.85 -8.04 -8.72
C GLU A 210 -12.69 -8.40 -7.80
N ARG A 211 -12.26 -7.47 -6.94
CA ARG A 211 -11.17 -7.70 -5.98
C ARG A 211 -11.56 -8.70 -4.89
N VAL A 212 -12.76 -8.58 -4.32
CA VAL A 212 -13.29 -9.59 -3.37
C VAL A 212 -13.33 -10.97 -4.01
N ASN A 213 -13.86 -11.06 -5.22
CA ASN A 213 -13.99 -12.33 -5.94
C ASN A 213 -12.62 -12.94 -6.27
N TRP A 214 -11.59 -12.13 -6.54
CA TRP A 214 -10.23 -12.65 -6.75
C TRP A 214 -9.71 -13.42 -5.53
N TYR A 215 -9.85 -12.86 -4.32
CA TYR A 215 -9.45 -13.56 -3.09
C TYR A 215 -10.27 -14.83 -2.82
N LYS A 216 -11.60 -14.77 -3.01
CA LYS A 216 -12.49 -15.93 -2.84
C LYS A 216 -12.14 -17.07 -3.80
N ARG A 217 -11.86 -16.76 -5.07
CA ARG A 217 -11.43 -17.74 -6.09
C ARG A 217 -10.10 -18.42 -5.73
N LEU A 218 -9.25 -17.75 -4.94
CA LEU A 218 -7.99 -18.31 -4.43
C LEU A 218 -8.15 -19.04 -3.09
N GLY A 219 -9.39 -19.15 -2.57
CA GLY A 219 -9.73 -19.99 -1.43
C GLY A 219 -9.85 -19.27 -0.09
N LEU A 220 -9.79 -17.93 -0.03
CA LEU A 220 -10.15 -17.22 1.20
C LEU A 220 -11.62 -17.47 1.54
N LYS A 221 -11.87 -17.95 2.77
CA LYS A 221 -13.21 -18.28 3.25
C LYS A 221 -14.01 -17.01 3.55
N ASP A 222 -15.30 -17.02 3.21
CA ASP A 222 -16.21 -15.89 3.40
C ASP A 222 -16.29 -15.41 4.86
N GLU A 223 -16.26 -16.34 5.83
CA GLU A 223 -16.26 -16.06 7.27
C GLU A 223 -15.05 -15.25 7.76
N ASN A 224 -13.97 -15.23 6.98
CA ASN A 224 -12.75 -14.49 7.27
C ASN A 224 -12.65 -13.18 6.49
N LEU A 225 -13.64 -12.83 5.68
CA LEU A 225 -13.67 -11.62 4.87
C LEU A 225 -14.80 -10.69 5.31
N ASN A 226 -14.53 -9.39 5.36
CA ASN A 226 -15.55 -8.37 5.61
C ASN A 226 -15.26 -7.11 4.79
N LEU A 227 -16.30 -6.46 4.28
CA LEU A 227 -16.15 -5.14 3.65
C LEU A 227 -16.42 -4.07 4.69
N PHE A 228 -15.50 -3.13 4.83
CA PHE A 228 -15.63 -1.98 5.71
C PHE A 228 -15.64 -0.69 4.87
N GLU A 229 -16.75 0.04 4.89
CA GLU A 229 -16.81 1.35 4.26
C GLU A 229 -16.25 2.40 5.22
N VAL A 230 -15.15 3.03 4.83
CA VAL A 230 -14.46 4.02 5.67
C VAL A 230 -15.39 5.23 5.86
N PRO A 231 -15.64 5.71 7.09
CA PRO A 231 -16.46 6.90 7.34
C PRO A 231 -15.87 8.17 6.73
N GLU A 232 -16.70 9.13 6.32
CA GLU A 232 -16.27 10.37 5.63
C GLU A 232 -15.15 11.13 6.37
N GLY A 233 -15.22 11.23 7.70
CA GLY A 233 -14.21 11.93 8.51
C GLY A 233 -12.89 11.18 8.72
N GLU A 234 -12.83 9.89 8.33
CA GLU A 234 -11.64 9.05 8.43
C GLU A 234 -10.98 8.80 7.06
N ARG A 235 -11.65 9.20 5.96
CA ARG A 235 -11.10 9.12 4.60
C ARG A 235 -9.97 10.11 4.41
N ALA A 236 -9.05 9.79 3.51
CA ALA A 236 -8.14 10.80 2.95
C ALA A 236 -8.96 11.92 2.29
N HIS A 237 -8.50 13.17 2.39
CA HIS A 237 -9.24 14.36 1.92
C HIS A 237 -9.58 14.36 0.43
N TYR A 238 -8.90 13.54 -0.36
CA TYR A 238 -9.13 13.36 -1.80
C TYR A 238 -10.05 12.18 -2.15
N SER A 239 -10.39 11.33 -1.18
CA SER A 239 -11.21 10.15 -1.42
C SER A 239 -12.70 10.47 -1.31
N LYS A 240 -13.42 10.34 -2.44
CA LYS A 240 -14.89 10.39 -2.48
C LYS A 240 -15.49 9.23 -1.70
N ARG A 241 -14.92 8.03 -1.84
CA ARG A 241 -15.40 6.79 -1.20
C ARG A 241 -14.24 5.79 -1.10
N THR A 242 -14.14 5.09 0.02
CA THR A 242 -13.17 4.00 0.22
C THR A 242 -13.87 2.80 0.86
N ILE A 243 -13.62 1.60 0.32
CA ILE A 243 -13.98 0.33 0.92
C ILE A 243 -12.71 -0.45 1.18
N ASP A 244 -12.51 -0.86 2.42
CA ASP A 244 -11.44 -1.76 2.83
C ASP A 244 -11.96 -3.19 2.84
N LEU A 245 -11.28 -4.07 2.10
CA LEU A 245 -11.44 -5.51 2.24
C LEU A 245 -10.65 -5.96 3.48
N MET A 246 -11.38 -6.28 4.53
CA MET A 246 -10.84 -6.72 5.82
C MET A 246 -10.70 -8.24 5.85
N PHE A 247 -9.66 -8.72 6.53
CA PHE A 247 -9.46 -10.11 6.88
C PHE A 247 -9.40 -10.32 8.38
N ARG A 248 -9.90 -11.46 8.85
CA ARG A 248 -9.89 -11.85 10.26
C ARG A 248 -8.53 -12.43 10.66
N PHE A 249 -7.57 -11.54 10.96
CA PHE A 249 -6.29 -11.94 11.52
C PHE A 249 -6.44 -12.40 12.99
N PRO A 250 -5.45 -13.13 13.56
CA PRO A 250 -5.49 -13.52 14.97
C PRO A 250 -5.46 -12.34 15.96
N PHE A 251 -5.16 -11.12 15.50
CA PHE A 251 -5.22 -9.88 16.29
C PHE A 251 -6.47 -9.03 16.00
N GLY A 252 -7.45 -9.58 15.26
CA GLY A 252 -8.70 -8.90 14.90
C GLY A 252 -8.85 -8.63 13.40
N TRP A 253 -9.92 -7.92 13.06
CA TRP A 253 -10.17 -7.47 11.68
C TRP A 253 -9.13 -6.43 11.27
N ALA A 254 -8.50 -6.66 10.12
CA ALA A 254 -7.48 -5.76 9.60
C ALA A 254 -7.48 -5.78 8.07
N GLU A 255 -7.03 -4.68 7.47
CA GLU A 255 -7.12 -4.40 6.04
C GLU A 255 -6.17 -5.28 5.21
N LEU A 256 -6.69 -5.94 4.17
CA LEU A 256 -5.91 -6.60 3.11
C LEU A 256 -5.67 -5.72 1.90
N GLU A 257 -6.72 -5.03 1.46
CA GLU A 257 -6.75 -4.25 0.24
C GLU A 257 -7.76 -3.12 0.39
N GLY A 258 -7.35 -1.91 0.08
CA GLY A 258 -8.21 -0.74 -0.01
C GLY A 258 -8.66 -0.51 -1.46
N ILE A 259 -9.94 -0.21 -1.66
CA ILE A 259 -10.49 0.24 -2.94
C ILE A 259 -11.00 1.65 -2.76
N ALA A 260 -10.37 2.64 -3.40
CA ALA A 260 -10.67 4.06 -3.24
C ALA A 260 -11.14 4.71 -4.56
N ASN A 261 -12.06 5.66 -4.47
CA ASN A 261 -12.38 6.60 -5.54
C ASN A 261 -11.71 7.94 -5.21
N ARG A 262 -10.60 8.23 -5.90
CA ARG A 262 -9.73 9.39 -5.63
C ARG A 262 -10.08 10.62 -6.44
N THR A 263 -11.18 10.56 -7.20
CA THR A 263 -11.61 11.62 -8.13
C THR A 263 -10.47 12.03 -9.07
N ASN A 264 -10.31 13.31 -9.37
CA ASN A 264 -9.24 13.84 -10.22
C ASN A 264 -8.02 14.37 -9.45
N TYR A 265 -7.94 14.11 -8.14
CA TYR A 265 -6.96 14.73 -7.26
C TYR A 265 -5.52 14.50 -7.73
N ASP A 266 -5.15 13.24 -7.99
CA ASP A 266 -3.77 12.87 -8.25
C ASP A 266 -3.22 13.48 -9.55
N LEU A 267 -3.96 13.32 -10.66
CA LEU A 267 -3.58 13.92 -11.94
C LEU A 267 -3.62 15.45 -11.90
N GLY A 268 -4.62 16.04 -11.22
CA GLY A 268 -4.73 17.49 -11.05
C GLY A 268 -3.57 18.08 -10.24
N ARG A 269 -3.16 17.41 -9.16
CA ARG A 269 -2.03 17.83 -8.33
C ARG A 269 -0.71 17.77 -9.09
N HIS A 270 -0.42 16.67 -9.77
CA HIS A 270 0.80 16.56 -10.58
C HIS A 270 0.83 17.55 -11.73
N ALA A 271 -0.30 17.80 -12.39
CA ALA A 271 -0.37 18.80 -13.46
C ALA A 271 -0.07 20.21 -12.93
N LYS A 272 -0.62 20.57 -11.77
CA LYS A 272 -0.37 21.87 -11.13
C LYS A 272 1.11 22.06 -10.75
N PHE A 273 1.77 21.04 -10.21
CA PHE A 273 3.15 21.14 -9.71
C PHE A 273 4.21 21.00 -10.81
N SER A 274 3.92 20.22 -11.85
CA SER A 274 4.83 20.03 -12.99
C SER A 274 4.71 21.12 -14.05
N GLY A 275 3.52 21.73 -14.19
CA GLY A 275 3.19 22.63 -15.30
C GLY A 275 2.75 21.89 -16.57
N GLU A 276 2.81 20.56 -16.58
CA GLU A 276 2.37 19.71 -17.68
C GLU A 276 0.90 19.34 -17.51
N SER A 277 0.07 19.57 -18.54
CA SER A 277 -1.32 19.07 -18.48
C SER A 277 -1.32 17.54 -18.35
N LEU A 278 -2.20 16.97 -17.54
CA LEU A 278 -2.46 15.53 -17.48
C LEU A 278 -3.94 15.22 -17.82
N GLU A 279 -4.60 16.16 -18.50
CA GLU A 279 -5.97 15.99 -18.95
C GLU A 279 -6.05 14.96 -20.08
N TYR A 280 -7.12 14.17 -20.07
CA TYR A 280 -7.51 13.33 -21.19
C TYR A 280 -8.26 14.17 -22.23
N VAL A 281 -8.00 13.89 -23.50
CA VAL A 281 -8.69 14.52 -24.64
C VAL A 281 -9.69 13.51 -25.20
N ASP A 282 -10.97 13.82 -25.06
CA ASP A 282 -12.08 13.02 -25.56
C ASP A 282 -12.52 13.59 -26.90
N ASP A 283 -11.94 13.09 -28.00
CA ASP A 283 -12.22 13.59 -29.36
C ASP A 283 -13.68 13.38 -29.78
N GLU A 284 -14.34 12.35 -29.24
CA GLU A 284 -15.74 12.03 -29.54
C GLU A 284 -16.69 13.03 -28.87
N ALA A 285 -16.45 13.32 -27.58
CA ALA A 285 -17.21 14.32 -26.85
C ALA A 285 -16.76 15.77 -27.12
N LYS A 286 -15.58 15.96 -27.73
CA LYS A 286 -14.89 17.24 -27.88
C LYS A 286 -14.62 17.94 -26.55
N GLU A 287 -14.24 17.16 -25.55
CA GLU A 287 -14.02 17.62 -24.18
C GLU A 287 -12.58 17.36 -23.72
N ARG A 288 -12.13 18.16 -22.76
CA ARG A 288 -10.88 17.92 -22.02
C ARG A 288 -11.20 17.92 -20.54
N TYR A 289 -10.74 16.89 -19.85
CA TYR A 289 -10.98 16.75 -18.42
C TYR A 289 -9.89 15.92 -17.77
N PHE A 290 -9.74 16.05 -16.45
CA PHE A 290 -8.97 15.09 -15.67
C PHE A 290 -9.82 13.85 -15.43
N PRO A 291 -9.37 12.65 -15.85
CA PRO A 291 -10.01 11.41 -15.48
C PRO A 291 -10.15 11.28 -13.98
N TYR A 292 -11.20 10.61 -13.53
CA TYR A 292 -11.28 10.14 -12.16
C TYR A 292 -10.50 8.83 -12.02
N VAL A 293 -10.02 8.54 -10.82
CA VAL A 293 -9.21 7.35 -10.54
C VAL A 293 -9.90 6.46 -9.53
N ILE A 294 -10.09 5.19 -9.91
CA ILE A 294 -10.45 4.11 -8.99
C ILE A 294 -9.19 3.30 -8.71
N GLU A 295 -8.82 3.21 -7.43
CA GLU A 295 -7.58 2.61 -6.97
C GLU A 295 -7.85 1.38 -6.11
N PRO A 296 -7.67 0.16 -6.64
CA PRO A 296 -7.40 -1.02 -5.82
C PRO A 296 -5.92 -1.11 -5.42
N SER A 297 -5.64 -1.11 -4.12
CA SER A 297 -4.29 -1.23 -3.55
C SER A 297 -4.20 -2.35 -2.53
N ALA A 298 -3.47 -3.42 -2.87
CA ALA A 298 -3.24 -4.58 -2.02
C ALA A 298 -1.79 -4.68 -1.55
N GLY A 299 -1.58 -5.10 -0.30
CA GLY A 299 -0.24 -5.46 0.20
C GLY A 299 0.08 -6.94 -0.09
N VAL A 300 1.11 -7.23 -0.89
CA VAL A 300 1.53 -8.61 -1.21
C VAL A 300 1.82 -9.40 0.06
N ASP A 301 2.56 -8.79 0.98
CA ASP A 301 2.99 -9.41 2.24
C ASP A 301 1.80 -9.68 3.17
N ARG A 302 0.76 -8.83 3.15
CA ARG A 302 -0.51 -9.05 3.86
C ARG A 302 -1.34 -10.16 3.23
N SER A 303 -1.46 -10.18 1.90
CA SER A 303 -2.13 -11.26 1.18
C SER A 303 -1.45 -12.61 1.43
N PHE A 304 -0.11 -12.65 1.40
CA PHE A 304 0.68 -13.83 1.76
C PHE A 304 0.32 -14.33 3.16
N PHE A 305 0.28 -13.43 4.13
CA PHE A 305 -0.03 -13.80 5.51
C PHE A 305 -1.47 -14.30 5.65
N ALA A 306 -2.42 -13.67 4.98
CA ALA A 306 -3.82 -14.07 4.97
C ALA A 306 -4.03 -15.46 4.35
N PHE A 307 -3.40 -15.76 3.20
CA PHE A 307 -3.46 -17.08 2.59
C PHE A 307 -2.86 -18.16 3.50
N LEU A 308 -1.71 -17.87 4.13
CA LEU A 308 -1.09 -18.80 5.07
C LEU A 308 -2.01 -19.08 6.27
N LEU A 309 -2.62 -18.04 6.85
CA LEU A 309 -3.54 -18.19 7.97
C LEU A 309 -4.82 -18.94 7.59
N ASN A 310 -5.37 -18.66 6.41
CA ASN A 310 -6.57 -19.29 5.90
C ASN A 310 -6.39 -20.79 5.61
N SER A 311 -5.16 -21.20 5.27
CA SER A 311 -4.79 -22.58 4.99
C SER A 311 -4.23 -23.35 6.20
N TYR A 312 -3.93 -22.69 7.31
CA TYR A 312 -3.41 -23.35 8.50
C TYR A 312 -4.52 -24.06 9.26
N ASP A 313 -4.30 -25.32 9.60
CA ASP A 313 -5.19 -26.13 10.44
C ASP A 313 -4.36 -27.04 11.36
N GLU A 314 -4.91 -27.36 12.52
CA GLU A 314 -4.32 -28.31 13.48
C GLU A 314 -5.23 -29.52 13.58
N GLU A 315 -4.77 -30.67 13.09
CA GLU A 315 -5.49 -31.93 13.33
C GLU A 315 -5.28 -32.35 14.79
N PRO A 316 -6.35 -32.59 15.56
CA PRO A 316 -6.22 -33.10 16.92
C PRO A 316 -5.56 -34.48 16.90
N ASP A 317 -4.67 -34.74 17.86
CA ASP A 317 -4.10 -36.07 18.06
C ASP A 317 -5.23 -37.10 18.23
N LYS A 318 -5.14 -38.20 17.47
CA LYS A 318 -6.16 -39.27 17.43
C LYS A 318 -6.39 -39.96 18.76
#